data_AF-A0A6L3B587-F1
#
_entry.id   AF-A0A6L3B587-F1
#
_cell.length_a   1.000
_cell.length_b   1.000
_cell.length_c   1.000
_cell.angle_alpha   90.00
_cell.angle_beta   90.00
_cell.angle_gamma   90.00
#
_symmetry.space_group_name_H-M   'P 1'
#
loop_
_entity.id
_entity.type
_entity.pdbx_description
1 polymer ?
#
loop_
_entity_poly.entity_id
_entity_poly.type
_entity_poly.pdbx_seq_one_letter_code
_entity_poly.pdbx_strand_id
1 'polypeptide(L)'
;MTPGELRLEHFRTVYLSERSRRESIRSSIGTPVAAISFSVFALGNLATQFDPDRMGEPVSLVIAAFAVTSIAALLLAVYHVFMVEWLFVHHEPPRLRNLVEAERRIREEKGEAAVVSDLTDLLTASYSIAFEQYLWGNTASARSRTWALRLVLVSLLCLAFGFLLLPIQGMA
;
A
#
# COMPACT_ATOMS: atom_id res chain seq x y z
N MET A 1 18.23 14.42 32.80
CA MET A 1 18.14 13.62 31.56
C MET A 1 19.51 13.64 30.91
N THR A 2 20.15 12.49 30.74
CA THR A 2 21.48 12.39 30.12
C THR A 2 21.38 12.54 28.59
N PRO A 3 22.45 12.92 27.89
CA PRO A 3 22.44 12.99 26.41
C PRO A 3 22.04 11.66 25.74
N GLY A 4 22.39 10.51 26.34
CA GLY A 4 22.00 9.18 25.86
C GLY A 4 20.50 8.93 25.98
N GLU A 5 19.88 9.31 27.10
CA GLU A 5 18.43 9.22 27.31
C GLU A 5 17.65 10.09 26.32
N LEU A 6 18.12 11.33 26.06
CA LEU A 6 17.53 12.22 25.06
C LEU A 6 17.57 11.63 23.66
N ARG A 7 18.72 11.03 23.28
CA ARG A 7 18.90 10.37 21.99
C ARG A 7 17.96 9.17 21.85
N LEU A 8 17.89 8.32 22.87
CA LEU A 8 16.99 7.16 22.89
C LEU A 8 15.53 7.58 22.74
N GLU A 9 15.08 8.56 23.52
CA GLU A 9 13.68 9.02 23.50
C GLU A 9 13.31 9.66 22.15
N HIS A 10 14.24 10.41 21.55
CA HIS A 10 14.07 10.95 20.20
C HIS A 10 13.87 9.85 19.17
N PHE A 11 14.77 8.86 19.08
CA PHE A 11 14.65 7.77 18.11
C PHE A 11 13.42 6.89 18.36
N ARG A 12 13.06 6.68 19.62
CA ARG A 12 11.82 5.99 20.00
C ARG A 12 10.58 6.73 19.49
N THR A 13 10.51 8.05 19.69
CA THR A 13 9.39 8.89 19.25
C THR A 13 9.25 8.85 17.74
N VAL A 14 10.37 9.01 17.03
CA VAL A 14 10.42 8.96 15.57
C VAL A 14 9.97 7.59 15.05
N TYR A 15 10.48 6.49 15.62
CA TYR A 15 10.06 5.13 15.30
C TYR A 15 8.54 4.91 15.51
N LEU A 16 8.00 5.34 16.65
CA LEU A 16 6.57 5.18 16.94
C LEU A 16 5.71 6.00 15.98
N SER A 17 6.16 7.19 15.59
CA SER A 17 5.47 8.01 14.60
C SER A 17 5.40 7.34 13.22
N GLU A 18 6.49 6.74 12.74
CA GLU A 18 6.51 6.01 11.47
C GLU A 18 5.72 4.70 11.53
N ARG A 19 5.70 4.01 12.67
CA ARG A 19 4.82 2.85 12.89
C ARG A 19 3.35 3.26 12.82
N SER A 20 2.96 4.35 13.48
CA SER A 20 1.59 4.85 13.43
C SER A 20 1.18 5.24 12.00
N ARG A 21 2.08 5.90 11.27
CA ARG A 21 1.89 6.22 9.85
C ARG A 21 1.69 4.97 9.00
N ARG A 22 2.47 3.92 9.26
CA ARG A 22 2.36 2.62 8.58
C ARG A 22 0.97 1.99 8.78
N GLU A 23 0.49 1.96 10.02
CA GLU A 23 -0.84 1.43 10.35
C GLU A 23 -1.96 2.24 9.66
N SER A 24 -1.82 3.57 9.57
CA SER A 24 -2.74 4.44 8.81
C SER A 24 -2.73 4.15 7.30
N ILE A 25 -1.55 3.93 6.69
CA ILE A 25 -1.47 3.55 5.27
C ILE A 25 -2.17 2.21 5.06
N ARG A 26 -1.94 1.23 5.94
CA ARG A 26 -2.57 -0.09 5.83
C ARG A 26 -4.10 -0.03 5.98
N SER A 27 -4.60 0.70 6.98
CA SER A 27 -6.06 0.83 7.18
C SER A 27 -6.76 1.48 5.98
N SER A 28 -6.08 2.38 5.28
CA SER A 28 -6.62 3.02 4.08
C SER A 28 -6.65 2.16 2.81
N ILE A 29 -6.09 0.94 2.82
CA ILE A 29 -6.13 0.01 1.67
C ILE A 29 -7.56 -0.49 1.40
N GLY A 30 -8.43 -0.48 2.41
CA GLY A 30 -9.82 -0.87 2.23
C GLY A 30 -10.54 -0.04 1.16
N THR A 31 -10.21 1.24 1.02
CA THR A 31 -10.83 2.14 0.04
C THR A 31 -10.58 1.72 -1.42
N PRO A 32 -9.33 1.57 -1.92
CA PRO A 32 -9.11 1.09 -3.28
C PRO A 32 -9.67 -0.32 -3.51
N VAL A 33 -9.62 -1.22 -2.52
CA VAL A 33 -10.21 -2.56 -2.64
C VAL A 33 -11.72 -2.49 -2.86
N ALA A 34 -12.44 -1.70 -2.06
CA ALA A 34 -13.87 -1.50 -2.23
C ALA A 34 -14.21 -0.89 -3.60
N ALA A 35 -13.43 0.09 -4.04
CA ALA A 35 -13.64 0.75 -5.33
C ALA A 35 -13.35 -0.18 -6.53
N ILE A 36 -12.39 -1.12 -6.41
CA ILE A 36 -12.18 -2.19 -7.38
C ILE A 36 -13.44 -3.08 -7.48
N SER A 37 -13.99 -3.52 -6.35
CA SER A 37 -15.22 -4.34 -6.33
C SER A 37 -16.40 -3.63 -7.01
N PHE A 38 -16.60 -2.34 -6.73
CA PHE A 38 -17.62 -1.54 -7.41
C PHE A 38 -17.38 -1.43 -8.91
N SER A 39 -16.12 -1.27 -9.33
CA SER A 39 -15.76 -1.17 -10.74
C SER A 39 -16.03 -2.49 -11.49
N VAL A 40 -15.74 -3.63 -10.86
CA VAL A 40 -16.05 -4.97 -11.41
C VAL A 40 -17.56 -5.15 -11.56
N PHE A 41 -18.36 -4.73 -10.57
CA PHE A 41 -19.82 -4.78 -10.67
C PHE A 41 -20.35 -3.88 -11.80
N ALA A 42 -19.84 -2.66 -11.91
CA ALA A 42 -20.21 -1.73 -12.98
C ALA A 42 -19.81 -2.27 -14.37
N LEU A 43 -18.63 -2.89 -14.50
CA LEU A 43 -18.22 -3.58 -15.72
C LEU A 43 -19.18 -4.72 -16.10
N GLY A 44 -19.64 -5.50 -15.11
CA GLY A 44 -20.65 -6.55 -15.32
C GLY A 44 -21.96 -5.98 -15.88
N ASN A 45 -22.43 -4.87 -15.33
CA ASN A 45 -23.63 -4.19 -15.83
C ASN A 45 -23.45 -3.59 -17.23
N LEU A 46 -22.26 -3.08 -17.55
CA LEU A 46 -21.93 -2.60 -18.89
C LEU A 46 -21.97 -3.75 -19.90
N ALA A 47 -21.42 -4.90 -19.53
CA ALA A 47 -21.37 -6.08 -20.37
C ALA A 47 -22.76 -6.68 -20.66
N THR A 48 -23.69 -6.64 -19.71
CA THR A 48 -25.06 -7.16 -19.93
C THR A 48 -25.93 -6.25 -20.79
N GLN A 49 -25.61 -4.96 -20.86
CA GLN A 49 -26.33 -3.98 -21.69
C GLN A 49 -25.69 -3.77 -23.07
N PHE A 50 -24.48 -4.27 -23.27
CA PHE A 50 -23.78 -4.17 -24.54
C PHE A 50 -24.41 -5.10 -25.59
N ASP A 51 -24.74 -4.55 -26.75
CA ASP A 51 -25.28 -5.31 -27.88
C ASP A 51 -24.13 -5.86 -28.76
N PRO A 52 -23.88 -7.19 -28.76
CA PRO A 52 -22.81 -7.79 -29.55
C PRO A 52 -23.10 -7.81 -31.05
N ASP A 53 -24.36 -7.73 -31.48
CA ASP A 53 -24.71 -7.82 -32.89
C ASP A 53 -24.30 -6.55 -33.66
N ARG A 54 -24.04 -5.46 -32.93
CA ARG A 54 -23.64 -4.13 -33.45
C ARG A 54 -22.15 -3.84 -33.36
N MET A 55 -21.30 -4.87 -33.26
CA MET A 55 -19.84 -4.67 -33.13
C MET A 55 -19.16 -3.93 -34.29
N GLY A 56 -19.79 -3.88 -35.46
CA GLY A 56 -19.26 -3.14 -36.62
C GLY A 56 -19.39 -1.62 -36.50
N GLU A 57 -20.19 -1.12 -35.56
CA GLU A 57 -20.40 0.32 -35.37
C GLU A 57 -19.25 0.97 -34.60
N PRO A 58 -18.85 2.21 -34.97
CA PRO A 58 -17.75 2.90 -34.31
C PRO A 58 -18.02 3.13 -32.81
N VAL A 59 -19.28 3.31 -32.41
CA VAL A 59 -19.67 3.49 -31.01
C VAL A 59 -19.40 2.23 -30.19
N SER A 60 -19.79 1.06 -30.71
CA SER A 60 -19.54 -0.25 -30.08
C SER A 60 -18.04 -0.49 -29.87
N LEU A 61 -17.21 -0.14 -30.87
CA LEU A 61 -15.76 -0.25 -30.77
C LEU A 61 -15.18 0.66 -29.69
N VAL A 62 -15.69 1.89 -29.54
CA VAL A 62 -15.27 2.82 -28.49
C VAL A 62 -15.66 2.31 -27.11
N ILE A 63 -16.87 1.78 -26.94
CA ILE A 63 -17.32 1.16 -25.69
C ILE A 63 -16.42 -0.03 -25.32
N ALA A 64 -16.11 -0.90 -26.30
CA ALA A 64 -15.21 -2.03 -26.10
C ALA A 64 -13.79 -1.57 -25.71
N ALA A 65 -13.26 -0.53 -26.36
CA ALA A 65 -11.96 0.04 -26.02
C ALA A 65 -11.92 0.59 -24.59
N PHE A 66 -12.99 1.29 -24.14
CA PHE A 66 -13.11 1.74 -22.76
C PHE A 66 -13.22 0.59 -21.76
N ALA A 67 -13.97 -0.47 -22.09
CA ALA A 67 -14.08 -1.66 -21.26
C ALA A 67 -12.71 -2.35 -21.09
N VAL A 68 -11.97 -2.56 -22.18
CA VAL A 68 -10.61 -3.16 -22.14
C VAL A 68 -9.65 -2.29 -21.35
N THR A 69 -9.68 -0.97 -21.56
CA THR A 69 -8.83 -0.01 -20.82
C THR A 69 -9.16 -0.03 -19.32
N SER A 70 -10.45 -0.10 -18.98
CA SER A 70 -10.92 -0.24 -17.60
C SER A 70 -10.41 -1.52 -16.96
N ILE A 71 -10.51 -2.66 -17.64
CA ILE A 71 -10.00 -3.96 -17.14
C ILE A 71 -8.49 -3.89 -16.90
N ALA A 72 -7.71 -3.36 -17.85
CA ALA A 72 -6.27 -3.21 -17.70
C ALA A 72 -5.91 -2.32 -16.50
N ALA A 73 -6.62 -1.20 -16.33
CA ALA A 73 -6.45 -0.30 -15.20
C ALA A 73 -6.77 -0.99 -13.86
N LEU A 74 -7.84 -1.80 -13.79
CA LEU A 74 -8.18 -2.57 -12.59
C LEU A 74 -7.13 -3.62 -12.25
N LEU A 75 -6.62 -4.37 -13.23
CA LEU A 75 -5.56 -5.35 -13.00
C LEU A 75 -4.28 -4.69 -12.46
N LEU A 76 -3.90 -3.54 -13.02
CA LEU A 76 -2.78 -2.75 -12.51
C LEU A 76 -3.06 -2.20 -11.10
N ALA A 77 -4.29 -1.80 -10.81
CA ALA A 77 -4.66 -1.35 -9.47
C ALA A 77 -4.54 -2.48 -8.44
N VAL A 78 -5.00 -3.69 -8.76
CA VAL A 78 -4.85 -4.89 -7.93
C VAL A 78 -3.38 -5.21 -7.70
N TYR A 79 -2.55 -5.16 -8.75
CA TYR A 79 -1.10 -5.33 -8.62
C TYR A 79 -0.51 -4.34 -7.61
N HIS A 80 -0.86 -3.06 -7.70
CA HIS A 80 -0.39 -2.06 -6.75
C HIS A 80 -0.89 -2.29 -5.32
N VAL A 81 -2.13 -2.73 -5.13
CA VAL A 81 -2.65 -3.12 -3.80
C VAL A 81 -1.84 -4.28 -3.22
N PHE A 82 -1.58 -5.31 -4.02
CA PHE A 82 -0.74 -6.45 -3.60
C PHE A 82 0.67 -6.00 -3.23
N MET A 83 1.26 -5.10 -4.04
CA MET A 83 2.58 -4.54 -3.75
C MET A 83 2.63 -3.79 -2.42
N VAL A 84 1.55 -3.11 -2.01
CA VAL A 84 1.49 -2.43 -0.70
C VAL A 84 1.58 -3.46 0.44
N GLU A 85 0.81 -4.54 0.40
CA GLU A 85 0.88 -5.60 1.42
C GLU A 85 2.24 -6.32 1.40
N TRP A 86 2.78 -6.61 0.21
CA TRP A 86 4.11 -7.20 0.06
C TRP A 86 5.22 -6.32 0.68
N LEU A 87 5.20 -5.02 0.39
CA LEU A 87 6.18 -4.07 0.93
C LEU A 87 6.07 -3.96 2.45
N PHE A 88 4.86 -4.07 3.01
CA PHE A 88 4.71 -4.17 4.46
C PHE A 88 5.37 -5.42 5.01
N VAL A 89 5.09 -6.60 4.48
CA VAL A 89 5.72 -7.85 4.97
C VAL A 89 7.24 -7.80 4.86
N HIS A 90 7.79 -7.20 3.79
CA HIS A 90 9.23 -7.19 3.56
C HIS A 90 10.00 -6.20 4.45
N HIS A 91 9.40 -5.08 4.84
CA HIS A 91 10.06 -4.04 5.64
C HIS A 91 9.66 -4.12 7.12
N GLU A 92 9.55 -5.33 7.68
CA GLU A 92 9.33 -5.49 9.12
C GLU A 92 10.62 -5.22 9.92
N PRO A 93 10.53 -4.52 11.06
CA PRO A 93 11.69 -4.23 11.90
C PRO A 93 12.31 -5.52 12.46
N PRO A 94 13.57 -5.46 12.94
CA PRO A 94 14.25 -6.62 13.51
C PRO A 94 13.39 -7.30 14.59
N ARG A 95 13.31 -8.63 14.50
CA ARG A 95 12.48 -9.45 15.40
C ARG A 95 12.92 -9.24 16.85
N LEU A 96 11.96 -9.16 17.77
CA LEU A 96 12.18 -9.03 19.22
C LEU A 96 13.19 -10.07 19.75
N ARG A 97 13.14 -11.29 19.20
CA ARG A 97 14.08 -12.37 19.52
C ARG A 97 15.53 -11.99 19.26
N ASN A 98 15.84 -11.28 18.18
CA ASN A 98 17.19 -10.84 17.86
C ASN A 98 17.68 -9.80 18.88
N LEU A 99 16.79 -8.93 19.37
CA LEU A 99 17.10 -7.93 20.39
C LEU A 99 17.35 -8.57 21.76
N VAL A 100 16.53 -9.55 22.13
CA VAL A 100 16.70 -10.32 23.38
C VAL A 100 17.95 -11.20 23.33
N GLU A 101 18.26 -11.81 22.19
CA GLU A 101 19.52 -12.57 22.01
C GLU A 101 20.74 -11.64 22.06
N ALA A 102 20.65 -10.42 21.53
CA ALA A 102 21.71 -9.41 21.63
C ALA A 102 21.91 -8.92 23.07
N GLU A 103 20.82 -8.65 23.81
CA GLU A 103 20.88 -8.34 25.25
C GLU A 103 21.59 -9.46 26.01
N ARG A 104 21.20 -10.72 25.77
CA ARG A 104 21.76 -11.87 26.47
C ARG A 104 23.27 -11.97 26.26
N ARG A 105 23.74 -11.77 25.03
CA ARG A 105 25.18 -11.76 24.70
C ARG A 105 25.93 -10.63 25.41
N ILE A 106 25.39 -9.42 25.40
CA ILE A 106 26.00 -8.27 26.10
C ILE A 106 26.13 -8.54 27.60
N ARG A 107 25.09 -9.15 28.19
CA ARG A 107 25.07 -9.52 29.62
C ARG A 107 26.09 -10.61 29.94
N GLU A 108 26.23 -11.61 29.07
CA GLU A 108 27.20 -12.71 29.20
C GLU A 108 28.66 -12.21 29.05
N GLU A 109 28.93 -11.24 28.17
CA GLU A 109 30.30 -10.78 27.86
C GLU A 109 30.84 -9.70 28.80
N LYS A 110 30.00 -8.76 29.25
CA LYS A 110 30.48 -7.54 29.94
C LYS A 110 29.98 -7.38 31.38
N GLY A 111 29.11 -8.28 31.85
CA GLY A 111 28.54 -8.25 33.19
C GLY A 111 27.51 -7.13 33.41
N GLU A 112 26.75 -7.22 34.49
CA GLU A 112 25.52 -6.45 34.74
C GLU A 112 25.68 -4.91 34.70
N ALA A 113 26.83 -4.40 35.12
CA ALA A 113 27.07 -2.95 35.23
C ALA A 113 27.20 -2.24 33.86
N ALA A 114 27.67 -2.94 32.82
CA ALA A 114 27.80 -2.39 31.46
C ALA A 114 26.51 -2.55 30.63
N VAL A 115 25.61 -3.44 31.06
CA VAL A 115 24.38 -3.78 30.32
C VAL A 115 23.53 -2.56 30.07
N VAL A 116 23.32 -1.67 31.06
CA VAL A 116 22.38 -0.55 30.90
C VAL A 116 22.82 0.43 29.81
N SER A 117 24.11 0.78 29.77
CA SER A 117 24.66 1.70 28.75
C SER A 117 24.67 1.06 27.36
N ASP A 118 25.18 -0.18 27.26
CA ASP A 118 25.29 -0.87 25.98
C ASP A 118 23.93 -1.27 25.41
N LEU A 119 22.96 -1.61 26.26
CA LEU A 119 21.57 -1.86 25.86
C LEU A 119 20.90 -0.57 25.38
N THR A 120 21.18 0.57 26.01
CA THR A 120 20.66 1.87 25.55
C THR A 120 21.17 2.19 24.16
N ASP A 121 22.45 1.94 23.88
CA ASP A 121 23.03 2.15 22.54
C ASP A 121 22.51 1.13 21.52
N LEU A 122 22.37 -0.14 21.91
CA LEU A 122 21.76 -1.17 21.08
C LEU A 122 20.31 -0.82 20.70
N LEU A 123 19.50 -0.39 21.68
CA LEU A 123 18.12 0.00 21.45
C LEU A 123 18.05 1.23 20.56
N THR A 124 18.90 2.24 20.79
CA THR A 124 19.01 3.43 19.94
C THR A 124 19.32 3.05 18.49
N ALA A 125 20.31 2.18 18.28
CA ALA A 125 20.67 1.68 16.94
C ALA A 125 19.55 0.82 16.32
N SER A 126 18.84 0.04 17.12
CA SER A 126 17.70 -0.74 16.63
C SER A 126 16.55 0.16 16.16
N TYR A 127 16.28 1.26 16.87
CA TYR A 127 15.27 2.24 16.49
C TYR A 127 15.68 2.99 15.22
N SER A 128 16.96 3.33 15.04
CA SER A 128 17.42 4.01 13.81
C SER A 128 17.31 3.10 12.58
N ILE A 129 17.72 1.84 12.69
CA ILE A 129 17.60 0.84 11.60
C ILE A 129 16.12 0.60 11.27
N ALA A 130 15.28 0.39 12.30
CA ALA A 130 13.86 0.17 12.11
C ALA A 130 13.16 1.39 11.50
N PHE A 131 13.58 2.60 11.88
CA PHE A 131 13.10 3.85 11.30
C PHE A 131 13.40 3.95 9.81
N GLU A 132 14.65 3.71 9.38
CA GLU A 132 15.03 3.79 7.97
C GLU A 132 14.24 2.79 7.12
N GLN A 133 14.10 1.55 7.61
CA GLN A 133 13.31 0.51 6.95
C GLN A 133 11.83 0.90 6.84
N TYR A 134 11.25 1.44 7.91
CA TYR A 134 9.87 1.94 7.86
C TYR A 134 9.71 3.14 6.96
N LEU A 135 10.65 4.08 6.91
CA LEU A 135 10.56 5.25 6.06
C LEU A 135 10.55 4.84 4.57
N TRP A 136 11.44 3.94 4.16
CA TRP A 136 11.46 3.40 2.80
C TRP A 136 10.21 2.58 2.49
N GLY A 137 9.81 1.69 3.39
CA GLY A 137 8.58 0.91 3.23
C GLY A 137 7.34 1.81 3.12
N ASN A 138 7.21 2.80 3.98
CA ASN A 138 6.07 3.73 4.02
C ASN A 138 6.00 4.60 2.76
N THR A 139 7.13 5.12 2.28
CA THR A 139 7.16 5.94 1.05
C THR A 139 6.80 5.12 -0.19
N ALA A 140 7.35 3.91 -0.31
CA ALA A 140 7.03 2.99 -1.41
C ALA A 140 5.56 2.53 -1.35
N SER A 141 5.08 2.12 -0.18
CA SER A 141 3.68 1.71 0.05
C SER A 141 2.70 2.86 -0.20
N ALA A 142 3.00 4.08 0.26
CA ALA A 142 2.17 5.24 -0.01
C ALA A 142 2.07 5.55 -1.51
N ARG A 143 3.20 5.46 -2.24
CA ARG A 143 3.23 5.64 -3.70
C ARG A 143 2.38 4.59 -4.41
N SER A 144 2.56 3.30 -4.09
CA SER A 144 1.77 2.22 -4.68
C SER A 144 0.27 2.38 -4.38
N ARG A 145 -0.11 2.74 -3.15
CA ARG A 145 -1.50 3.04 -2.80
C ARG A 145 -2.08 4.18 -3.64
N THR A 146 -1.34 5.28 -3.81
CA THR A 146 -1.79 6.40 -4.64
C THR A 146 -1.94 5.99 -6.11
N TRP A 147 -1.04 5.16 -6.64
CA TRP A 147 -1.19 4.61 -8.00
C TRP A 147 -2.42 3.72 -8.13
N ALA A 148 -2.67 2.83 -7.16
CA ALA A 148 -3.89 2.01 -7.15
C ALA A 148 -5.15 2.88 -7.23
N LEU A 149 -5.25 3.93 -6.40
CA LEU A 149 -6.38 4.86 -6.43
C LEU A 149 -6.54 5.57 -7.78
N ARG A 150 -5.44 6.05 -8.37
CA ARG A 150 -5.47 6.72 -9.69
C ARG A 150 -5.96 5.77 -10.78
N LEU A 151 -5.49 4.52 -10.78
CA LEU A 151 -5.89 3.51 -11.75
C LEU A 151 -7.36 3.13 -11.61
N VAL A 152 -7.86 3.01 -10.38
CA VAL A 152 -9.30 2.80 -10.14
C VAL A 152 -10.13 3.98 -10.66
N LEU A 153 -9.70 5.22 -10.43
CA LEU A 153 -10.38 6.40 -10.98
C LEU A 153 -10.40 6.38 -12.51
N VAL A 154 -9.30 6.01 -13.16
CA VAL A 154 -9.25 5.84 -14.62
C VAL A 154 -10.24 4.78 -15.09
N SER A 155 -10.29 3.62 -14.43
CA SER A 155 -11.26 2.57 -14.73
C SER A 155 -12.70 3.07 -14.61
N LEU A 156 -13.05 3.74 -13.51
CA LEU A 156 -14.38 4.29 -13.29
C LEU A 156 -14.76 5.33 -14.35
N LEU A 157 -13.83 6.20 -14.75
CA LEU A 157 -14.07 7.17 -15.83
C LEU A 157 -14.33 6.46 -17.16
N CYS A 158 -13.53 5.46 -17.52
CA CYS A 158 -13.76 4.65 -18.72
C CYS A 158 -15.14 3.97 -18.69
N LEU A 159 -15.53 3.37 -17.56
CA LEU A 159 -16.86 2.76 -17.41
C LEU A 159 -17.97 3.81 -17.53
N ALA A 160 -17.83 4.97 -16.91
CA ALA A 160 -18.80 6.06 -17.01
C ALA A 160 -18.99 6.52 -18.46
N PHE A 161 -17.91 6.69 -19.21
CA PHE A 161 -17.99 6.99 -20.65
C PHE A 161 -18.62 5.86 -21.45
N GLY A 162 -18.32 4.60 -21.13
CA GLY A 162 -18.99 3.43 -21.72
C GLY A 162 -20.51 3.48 -21.53
N PHE A 163 -20.98 3.71 -20.30
CA PHE A 163 -22.41 3.82 -19.99
C PHE A 163 -23.08 5.01 -20.69
N LEU A 164 -22.40 6.16 -20.80
CA LEU A 164 -22.91 7.34 -21.50
C LEU A 164 -23.12 7.09 -23.01
N LEU A 165 -22.36 6.16 -23.60
CA LEU A 165 -22.44 5.84 -25.02
C LEU A 165 -23.47 4.73 -25.34
N LEU A 166 -23.89 3.92 -24.36
CA LEU A 166 -24.88 2.84 -24.56
C LEU A 166 -26.18 3.31 -25.23
N PRO A 167 -26.81 4.44 -24.86
CA PRO A 167 -28.04 4.88 -25.52
C PRO A 167 -27.83 5.19 -27.01
N ILE A 168 -26.64 5.66 -27.38
CA ILE A 168 -26.28 5.97 -28.77
C ILE A 168 -26.14 4.67 -29.56
N GLN A 169 -25.51 3.66 -28.97
CA GLN A 169 -25.43 2.31 -29.56
C GLN A 169 -26.83 1.70 -29.77
N GLY A 170 -27.78 1.95 -28.86
CA GLY A 170 -29.16 1.46 -29.00
C GLY A 170 -30.05 2.26 -29.97
N MET A 171 -29.61 3.46 -30.40
CA MET A 171 -30.36 4.33 -31.32
C MET A 171 -29.88 4.24 -32.78
N ALA A 172 -28.68 3.72 -33.03
CA ALA A 172 -28.13 3.48 -34.37
C ALA A 172 -28.82 2.31 -35.09
#